data_AF-A0A1X6X809-F1
#
_entry.id   AF-A0A1X6X809-F1
#
_cell.length_a   1.000
_cell.length_b   1.000
_cell.length_c   1.000
_cell.angle_alpha   90.00
_cell.angle_beta   90.00
_cell.angle_gamma   90.00
#
_symmetry.space_group_name_H-M   'P 1'
#
loop_
_entity.id
_entity.type
_entity.pdbx_description
1 polymer ?
#
loop_
_entity_poly.entity_id
_entity_poly.type
_entity_poly.pdbx_seq_one_letter_code
_entity_poly.pdbx_strand_id
1 'polypeptide(L)'
;MRVGAWLVSARDQLVWQRHANTPLLVAVLGVLVGALTLIPGVPPSALFWASLVGLAIGLLSMLWEWIALRRRFRASELVERVPVFGGALPFDDDLPNAFRTDRGTILHSADLDSEMCAGREWHADMRSERYRLPDGIEGVAPYILRRTSGGSLHFNGSCVRMLGDCRVDGSAVIPFQPAGFFDLLCTNDLMRWQISRGSSVWDVRGEYLYDENRRLFPLASSELANVVGVSTLAVSVDRMVLIVEQSPANHASQGLLAPSGSGSLEPKDFDDDLQTFALKGANREFMEETGVPAGQVVRSKLIGYGRWLERGAKPEFFGLTLLAGTREEIDRSRRRVGGAEAMYTRRAIWVPLDALLDPTDERRAVMSVPLAFALDSLERALEEDPHVFALPTV
;
A
#
# COMPACT_ATOMS: atom_id res chain seq x y z
N MET A 1 23.65 -9.95 5.62
CA MET A 1 24.54 -8.94 6.25
C MET A 1 23.78 -7.61 6.26
N ARG A 2 23.76 -6.93 7.41
CA ARG A 2 22.98 -5.70 7.77
C ARG A 2 21.45 -5.85 7.83
N VAL A 3 20.97 -6.43 8.94
CA VAL A 3 19.62 -6.18 9.46
C VAL A 3 19.64 -4.79 10.08
N GLY A 4 19.37 -3.77 9.25
CA GLY A 4 18.94 -2.47 9.73
C GLY A 4 17.42 -2.52 9.87
N ALA A 5 16.94 -3.00 11.02
CA ALA A 5 15.53 -2.85 11.37
C ALA A 5 15.25 -1.36 11.56
N TRP A 6 14.82 -0.67 10.50
CA TRP A 6 14.39 0.71 10.59
C TRP A 6 13.03 0.73 11.29
N LEU A 7 13.08 0.96 12.60
CA LEU A 7 11.96 1.41 13.42
C LEU A 7 11.23 2.56 12.71
N VAL A 8 9.91 2.68 12.95
CA VAL A 8 9.07 3.85 12.65
C VAL A 8 9.93 5.12 12.65
N SER A 9 9.98 5.84 11.52
CA SER A 9 11.00 6.86 11.31
C SER A 9 10.95 7.91 12.42
N ALA A 10 12.08 8.56 12.73
CA ALA A 10 12.11 9.61 13.75
C ALA A 10 11.06 10.71 13.48
N ARG A 11 10.74 10.98 12.21
CA ARG A 11 9.63 11.86 11.80
C ARG A 11 8.27 11.31 12.22
N ASP A 12 7.98 10.04 11.97
CA ASP A 12 6.69 9.43 12.32
C ASP A 12 6.52 9.33 13.84
N GLN A 13 7.62 9.05 14.56
CA GLN A 13 7.69 9.18 16.02
C GLN A 13 7.48 10.63 16.47
N LEU A 14 8.03 11.61 15.75
CA LEU A 14 7.82 13.03 16.02
C LEU A 14 6.39 13.47 15.70
N VAL A 15 5.72 12.96 14.68
CA VAL A 15 4.29 13.21 14.41
C VAL A 15 3.45 12.65 15.56
N TRP A 16 3.77 11.42 15.98
CA TRP A 16 3.16 10.80 17.16
C TRP A 16 3.42 11.63 18.44
N GLN A 17 4.64 12.13 18.64
CA GLN A 17 5.02 12.99 19.77
C GLN A 17 4.54 14.44 19.66
N ARG A 18 4.27 14.97 18.48
CA ARG A 18 3.81 16.35 18.26
C ARG A 18 2.31 16.46 18.50
N HIS A 19 1.55 15.43 18.16
CA HIS A 19 0.13 15.33 18.51
C HIS A 19 -0.10 14.89 19.97
N ALA A 20 0.89 14.26 20.59
CA ALA A 20 1.00 14.13 22.04
C ALA A 20 1.74 15.36 22.59
N ASN A 21 1.10 16.52 22.73
CA ASN A 21 1.76 17.82 23.03
C ASN A 21 2.54 17.96 24.37
N THR A 22 2.79 16.89 25.14
CA THR A 22 3.24 16.99 26.53
C THR A 22 4.44 16.09 26.97
N PRO A 23 4.92 15.07 26.23
CA PRO A 23 6.16 14.36 26.55
C PRO A 23 7.41 15.23 26.38
N LEU A 24 7.43 16.14 25.40
CA LEU A 24 8.53 17.09 25.22
C LEU A 24 8.62 18.04 26.43
N LEU A 25 7.48 18.44 26.97
CA LEU A 25 7.37 19.31 28.14
C LEU A 25 7.84 18.58 29.41
N VAL A 26 7.49 17.29 29.56
CA VAL A 26 8.00 16.40 30.61
C VAL A 26 9.51 16.16 30.49
N ALA A 27 10.02 15.97 29.28
CA ALA A 27 11.45 15.79 29.02
C ALA A 27 12.25 17.05 29.32
N VAL A 28 11.76 18.23 28.89
CA VAL A 28 12.35 19.53 29.22
C VAL A 28 12.33 19.78 30.72
N LEU A 29 11.23 19.50 31.41
CA LEU A 29 11.18 19.58 32.88
C LEU A 29 12.17 18.63 33.55
N GLY A 30 12.28 17.39 33.05
CA GLY A 30 13.23 16.40 33.55
C GLY A 30 14.68 16.85 33.40
N VAL A 31 15.04 17.44 32.26
CA VAL A 31 16.37 18.02 32.01
C VAL A 31 16.63 19.23 32.93
N LEU A 32 15.65 20.11 33.13
CA LEU A 32 15.78 21.26 34.03
C LEU A 32 15.95 20.84 35.50
N VAL A 33 15.18 19.84 35.96
CA VAL A 33 15.32 19.26 37.31
C VAL A 33 16.66 18.53 37.46
N GLY A 34 17.14 17.85 36.40
CA GLY A 34 18.48 17.26 36.38
C GLY A 34 19.59 18.31 36.46
N ALA A 35 19.46 19.43 35.74
CA ALA A 35 20.45 20.51 35.77
C ALA A 35 20.55 21.20 37.14
N LEU A 36 19.46 21.27 37.89
CA LEU A 36 19.44 21.77 39.28
C LEU A 36 20.36 20.96 40.22
N THR A 37 20.67 19.70 39.90
CA THR A 37 21.61 18.87 40.67
C THR A 37 23.08 19.24 40.50
N LEU A 38 23.40 20.07 39.49
CA LEU A 38 24.76 20.50 39.18
C LEU A 38 25.16 21.80 39.88
N ILE A 39 24.24 22.45 40.61
CA ILE A 39 24.50 23.73 41.29
C ILE A 39 25.29 23.47 42.59
N PRO A 40 26.53 24.00 42.71
CA PRO A 40 27.33 23.81 43.92
C PRO A 40 26.68 24.47 45.13
N GLY A 41 26.66 23.77 46.28
CA GLY A 41 26.15 24.31 47.55
C GLY A 41 24.70 23.97 47.89
N VAL A 42 23.99 23.21 47.05
CA VAL A 42 22.65 22.71 47.36
C VAL A 42 22.73 21.47 48.27
N PRO A 43 22.00 21.44 49.42
CA PRO A 43 22.00 20.27 50.29
C PRO A 43 21.50 19.00 49.56
N PRO A 44 22.10 17.83 49.78
CA PRO A 44 21.66 16.57 49.14
C PRO A 44 20.18 16.23 49.35
N SER A 45 19.61 16.60 50.51
CA SER A 45 18.19 16.43 50.80
C SER A 45 17.29 17.28 49.90
N ALA A 46 17.69 18.51 49.58
CA ALA A 46 16.94 19.38 48.68
C ALA A 46 16.97 18.84 47.24
N LEU A 47 18.10 18.27 46.80
CA LEU A 47 18.21 17.62 45.49
C LEU A 47 17.35 16.35 45.39
N PHE A 48 17.30 15.55 46.46
CA PHE A 48 16.43 14.38 46.53
C PHE A 48 14.95 14.76 46.40
N TRP A 49 14.49 15.77 47.16
CA TRP A 49 13.09 16.23 47.09
C TRP A 49 12.75 16.85 45.74
N ALA A 50 13.66 17.65 45.15
CA ALA A 50 13.45 18.21 43.81
C ALA A 50 13.32 17.11 42.75
N SER A 51 14.16 16.07 42.81
CA SER A 51 14.10 14.92 41.91
C SER A 51 12.81 14.10 42.09
N LEU A 52 12.38 13.89 43.34
CA LEU A 52 11.14 13.18 43.67
C LEU A 52 9.91 13.93 43.16
N VAL A 53 9.88 15.27 43.32
CA VAL A 53 8.81 16.13 42.79
C VAL A 53 8.81 16.11 41.26
N GLY A 54 9.97 16.20 40.62
CA GLY A 54 10.11 16.09 39.16
C GLY A 54 9.60 14.74 38.62
N LEU A 55 9.95 13.63 39.29
CA LEU A 55 9.46 12.30 38.96
C LEU A 55 7.93 12.20 39.12
N ALA A 56 7.39 12.73 40.22
CA ALA A 56 5.95 12.72 40.47
C ALA A 56 5.17 13.52 39.42
N ILE A 57 5.65 14.71 39.04
CA ILE A 57 5.08 15.54 37.97
C ILE A 57 5.15 14.80 36.63
N GLY A 58 6.28 14.15 36.32
CA GLY A 58 6.45 13.35 35.10
C GLY A 58 5.46 12.18 35.04
N LEU A 59 5.33 11.41 36.13
CA LEU A 59 4.39 10.28 36.22
C LEU A 59 2.93 10.73 36.14
N LEU A 60 2.56 11.83 36.81
CA LEU A 60 1.21 12.40 36.75
C LEU A 60 0.87 12.92 35.35
N SER A 61 1.82 13.57 34.67
CA SER A 61 1.65 14.04 33.29
C SER A 61 1.46 12.86 32.34
N MET A 62 2.27 11.82 32.47
CA MET A 62 2.15 10.59 31.67
C MET A 62 0.81 9.87 31.93
N LEU A 63 0.35 9.82 33.18
CA LEU A 63 -0.94 9.23 33.54
C LEU A 63 -2.11 10.05 32.97
N TRP A 64 -2.04 11.37 33.05
CA TRP A 64 -3.07 12.25 32.51
C TRP A 64 -3.14 12.16 30.98
N GLU A 65 -2.00 12.11 30.30
CA GLU A 65 -1.92 11.83 28.86
C GLU A 65 -2.51 10.48 28.52
N TRP A 66 -2.13 9.42 29.25
CA TRP A 66 -2.68 8.09 29.01
C TRP A 66 -4.20 8.07 29.18
N ILE A 67 -4.74 8.79 30.17
CA ILE A 67 -6.19 8.95 30.37
C ILE A 67 -6.82 9.77 29.25
N ALA A 68 -6.22 10.89 28.84
CA ALA A 68 -6.72 11.75 27.76
C ALA A 68 -6.73 11.00 26.42
N LEU A 69 -5.64 10.30 26.12
CA LEU A 69 -5.48 9.44 24.96
C LEU A 69 -6.50 8.29 25.03
N ARG A 70 -6.67 7.60 26.17
CA ARG A 70 -7.74 6.59 26.38
C ARG A 70 -9.14 7.15 26.20
N ARG A 71 -9.43 8.36 26.66
CA ARG A 71 -10.73 9.01 26.49
C ARG A 71 -10.99 9.33 25.02
N ARG A 72 -10.02 9.91 24.32
CA ARG A 72 -10.12 10.13 22.87
C ARG A 72 -10.26 8.80 22.10
N PHE A 73 -9.54 7.75 22.51
CA PHE A 73 -9.64 6.40 21.94
C PHE A 73 -11.02 5.76 22.15
N ARG A 74 -11.70 6.01 23.27
CA ARG A 74 -13.05 5.48 23.52
C ARG A 74 -14.14 6.25 22.76
N ALA A 75 -13.87 7.48 22.34
CA ALA A 75 -14.85 8.33 21.66
C ALA A 75 -14.94 8.08 20.15
N SER A 76 -13.98 7.34 19.57
CA SER A 76 -13.96 7.02 18.14
C SER A 76 -14.22 5.54 17.91
N GLU A 77 -15.31 5.22 17.20
CA GLU A 77 -15.63 3.86 16.78
C GLU A 77 -15.28 3.71 15.29
N LEU A 78 -14.52 2.66 14.96
CA LEU A 78 -14.17 2.33 13.58
C LEU A 78 -14.88 1.03 13.21
N VAL A 79 -15.72 1.10 12.18
CA VAL A 79 -16.41 -0.04 11.60
C VAL A 79 -15.90 -0.25 10.19
N GLU A 80 -15.34 -1.43 9.92
CA GLU A 80 -14.91 -1.79 8.57
C GLU A 80 -16.12 -2.07 7.68
N ARG A 81 -16.09 -1.60 6.44
CA ARG A 81 -17.12 -1.88 5.43
C ARG A 81 -16.49 -2.58 4.24
N VAL A 82 -16.99 -3.77 3.91
CA VAL A 82 -16.62 -4.52 2.69
C VAL A 82 -17.89 -5.18 2.12
N PRO A 83 -18.33 -4.85 0.89
CA PRO A 83 -17.81 -3.77 0.03
C PRO A 83 -18.09 -2.38 0.62
N VAL A 84 -17.24 -1.41 0.26
CA VAL A 84 -17.36 -0.02 0.74
C VAL A 84 -18.49 0.72 0.03
N PHE A 85 -18.65 0.46 -1.26
CA PHE A 85 -19.59 1.12 -2.14
C PHE A 85 -20.78 0.21 -2.43
N GLY A 86 -21.98 0.78 -2.39
CA GLY A 86 -23.20 0.12 -2.84
C GLY A 86 -23.37 0.21 -4.36
N GLY A 87 -24.62 0.24 -4.84
CA GLY A 87 -24.91 0.27 -6.28
C GLY A 87 -24.39 1.51 -7.03
N ALA A 88 -24.43 2.68 -6.39
CA ALA A 88 -23.91 3.93 -6.95
C ALA A 88 -22.41 4.04 -6.66
N LEU A 89 -21.57 3.85 -7.69
CA LEU A 89 -20.13 4.05 -7.59
C LEU A 89 -19.76 5.52 -7.82
N PRO A 90 -18.62 5.99 -7.28
CA PRO A 90 -17.94 7.13 -7.86
C PRO A 90 -17.56 6.87 -9.32
N PHE A 91 -17.47 7.92 -10.13
CA PHE A 91 -17.05 7.83 -11.52
C PHE A 91 -15.78 8.66 -11.78
N ASP A 92 -15.07 8.30 -12.84
CA ASP A 92 -13.85 8.95 -13.32
C ASP A 92 -13.93 8.99 -14.85
N ASP A 93 -13.76 10.18 -15.45
CA ASP A 93 -13.90 10.35 -16.90
C ASP A 93 -12.79 9.62 -17.67
N ASP A 94 -11.61 9.50 -17.07
CA ASP A 94 -10.46 8.82 -17.69
C ASP A 94 -10.50 7.30 -17.47
N LEU A 95 -11.31 6.84 -16.51
CA LEU A 95 -11.50 5.42 -16.15
C LEU A 95 -13.00 5.09 -16.11
N PRO A 96 -13.69 5.11 -17.27
CA PRO A 96 -15.15 5.03 -17.34
C PRO A 96 -15.72 3.65 -17.00
N ASN A 97 -14.88 2.60 -17.01
CA ASN A 97 -15.29 1.23 -16.78
C ASN A 97 -15.06 0.82 -15.32
N ALA A 98 -15.86 -0.11 -14.82
CA ALA A 98 -15.75 -0.62 -13.45
C ALA A 98 -15.76 -2.15 -13.43
N PHE A 99 -14.63 -2.74 -13.03
CA PHE A 99 -14.54 -4.16 -12.72
C PHE A 99 -14.95 -4.41 -11.27
N ARG A 100 -15.92 -5.30 -11.04
CA ARG A 100 -16.51 -5.54 -9.71
C ARG A 100 -16.36 -6.99 -9.27
N THR A 101 -16.06 -7.15 -7.99
CA THR A 101 -16.08 -8.43 -7.26
C THR A 101 -16.80 -8.22 -5.93
N ASP A 102 -17.11 -9.31 -5.23
CA ASP A 102 -17.68 -9.23 -3.86
C ASP A 102 -16.74 -8.56 -2.84
N ARG A 103 -15.45 -8.42 -3.19
CA ARG A 103 -14.40 -7.85 -2.33
C ARG A 103 -14.04 -6.41 -2.66
N GLY A 104 -14.34 -5.98 -3.88
CA GLY A 104 -14.05 -4.61 -4.29
C GLY A 104 -14.14 -4.35 -5.78
N THR A 105 -13.82 -3.12 -6.12
CA THR A 105 -14.07 -2.47 -7.40
C THR A 105 -12.83 -1.73 -7.88
N ILE A 106 -12.45 -1.97 -9.14
CA ILE A 106 -11.40 -1.23 -9.83
C ILE A 106 -12.05 -0.42 -10.95
N LEU A 107 -11.83 0.90 -10.95
CA LEU A 107 -12.11 1.74 -12.11
C LEU A 107 -10.96 1.64 -13.12
N HIS A 108 -11.27 1.47 -14.39
CA HIS A 108 -10.27 1.27 -15.46
C HIS A 108 -10.75 1.81 -16.81
N SER A 109 -9.89 1.76 -17.82
CA SER A 109 -10.19 2.13 -19.21
C SER A 109 -9.60 1.10 -20.17
N ALA A 110 -10.42 0.54 -21.05
CA ALA A 110 -9.95 -0.43 -22.05
C ALA A 110 -8.97 0.22 -23.03
N ASP A 111 -9.24 1.46 -23.45
CA ASP A 111 -8.34 2.22 -24.32
C ASP A 111 -6.98 2.43 -23.67
N LEU A 112 -6.96 2.75 -22.36
CA LEU A 112 -5.71 2.92 -21.63
C LEU A 112 -4.96 1.59 -21.46
N ASP A 113 -5.67 0.51 -21.13
CA ASP A 113 -5.10 -0.84 -21.02
C ASP A 113 -4.46 -1.25 -22.36
N SER A 114 -5.12 -0.98 -23.50
CA SER A 114 -4.63 -1.26 -24.84
C SER A 114 -3.37 -0.46 -25.20
N GLU A 115 -3.35 0.84 -24.91
CA GLU A 115 -2.17 1.70 -25.10
C GLU A 115 -0.97 1.24 -24.24
N MET A 116 -1.22 0.80 -23.01
CA MET A 116 -0.18 0.21 -22.15
C MET A 116 0.35 -1.10 -22.75
N CYS A 117 -0.57 -1.97 -23.19
CA CYS A 117 -0.27 -3.24 -23.82
C CYS A 117 0.56 -3.06 -25.11
N ALA A 118 0.29 -1.99 -25.86
CA ALA A 118 0.95 -1.62 -27.11
C ALA A 118 2.36 -1.00 -26.92
N GLY A 119 2.76 -0.68 -25.69
CA GLY A 119 4.09 -0.14 -25.44
C GLY A 119 4.17 1.38 -25.54
N ARG A 120 3.07 2.13 -25.37
CA ARG A 120 3.11 3.59 -25.44
C ARG A 120 4.12 4.16 -24.45
N GLU A 121 4.87 5.16 -24.93
CA GLU A 121 5.89 5.85 -24.15
C GLU A 121 5.23 6.85 -23.19
N TRP A 122 5.29 6.55 -21.89
CA TRP A 122 5.06 7.50 -20.83
C TRP A 122 6.34 7.64 -20.01
N HIS A 123 6.65 8.86 -19.60
CA HIS A 123 7.79 9.18 -18.78
C HIS A 123 7.39 9.37 -17.31
N ALA A 124 8.15 8.77 -16.40
CA ALA A 124 7.99 8.99 -14.97
C ALA A 124 8.91 10.14 -14.50
N ASP A 125 8.35 11.10 -13.77
CA ASP A 125 9.10 12.22 -13.17
C ASP A 125 9.08 12.11 -11.64
N MET A 126 10.19 11.67 -11.03
CA MET A 126 10.30 11.54 -9.57
C MET A 126 10.66 12.88 -8.91
N ARG A 127 9.71 13.44 -8.16
CA ARG A 127 9.97 14.62 -7.33
C ARG A 127 10.80 14.26 -6.09
N SER A 128 11.58 15.22 -5.60
CA SER A 128 12.42 15.03 -4.40
C SER A 128 11.66 15.25 -3.07
N GLU A 129 10.60 16.05 -3.08
CA GLU A 129 9.80 16.31 -1.89
C GLU A 129 9.04 15.04 -1.48
N ARG A 130 8.99 14.70 -0.19
CA ARG A 130 8.22 13.56 0.31
C ARG A 130 6.78 13.95 0.66
N TYR A 131 5.84 13.05 0.43
CA TYR A 131 4.45 13.20 0.84
C TYR A 131 4.30 13.53 2.35
N ARG A 132 3.22 14.26 2.65
CA ARG A 132 2.81 14.64 4.00
C ARG A 132 1.31 14.38 4.16
N LEU A 133 0.94 13.80 5.29
CA LEU A 133 -0.45 13.59 5.66
C LEU A 133 -1.18 14.94 5.74
N PRO A 134 -2.44 15.02 5.27
CA PRO A 134 -3.31 16.16 5.50
C PRO A 134 -3.59 16.35 6.98
N ASP A 135 -3.72 17.60 7.43
CA ASP A 135 -3.93 17.95 8.84
C ASP A 135 -5.14 17.21 9.45
N GLY A 136 -6.22 17.06 8.67
CA GLY A 136 -7.43 16.35 9.10
C GLY A 136 -7.23 14.85 9.35
N ILE A 137 -6.36 14.21 8.55
CA ILE A 137 -6.03 12.78 8.67
C ILE A 137 -4.91 12.56 9.70
N GLU A 138 -3.92 13.46 9.77
CA GLU A 138 -2.78 13.33 10.69
C GLU A 138 -3.26 13.21 12.15
N GLY A 139 -4.31 13.94 12.52
CA GLY A 139 -4.93 13.86 13.85
C GLY A 139 -5.55 12.51 14.21
N VAL A 140 -5.89 11.67 13.22
CA VAL A 140 -6.45 10.31 13.44
C VAL A 140 -5.48 9.17 13.11
N ALA A 141 -4.33 9.46 12.51
CA ALA A 141 -3.35 8.46 12.10
C ALA A 141 -2.96 7.45 13.22
N PRO A 142 -2.74 7.86 14.49
CA PRO A 142 -2.43 6.92 15.57
C PRO A 142 -3.56 5.92 15.88
N TYR A 143 -4.83 6.31 15.66
CA TYR A 143 -6.01 5.47 15.89
C TYR A 143 -6.10 4.37 14.84
N ILE A 144 -5.85 4.75 13.59
CA ILE A 144 -5.89 3.88 12.42
C ILE A 144 -4.80 2.83 12.57
N LEU A 145 -3.57 3.26 12.84
CA LEU A 145 -2.44 2.37 13.07
C LEU A 145 -2.76 1.28 14.09
N ARG A 146 -3.24 1.64 15.27
CA ARG A 146 -3.48 0.64 16.33
C ARG A 146 -4.50 -0.42 15.92
N ARG A 147 -5.48 -0.03 15.10
CA ARG A 147 -6.55 -0.92 14.62
C ARG A 147 -6.10 -1.77 13.43
N THR A 148 -5.45 -1.16 12.44
CA THR A 148 -4.95 -1.87 11.25
C THR A 148 -3.76 -2.77 11.60
N SER A 149 -2.95 -2.41 12.59
CA SER A 149 -1.75 -3.16 13.01
C SER A 149 -2.01 -4.41 13.86
N GLY A 150 -3.22 -4.57 14.42
CA GLY A 150 -3.45 -5.55 15.49
C GLY A 150 -2.49 -5.41 16.70
N GLY A 151 -1.80 -4.27 16.83
CA GLY A 151 -0.83 -4.01 17.89
C GLY A 151 0.63 -4.40 17.61
N SER A 152 1.01 -4.83 16.39
CA SER A 152 2.40 -5.15 16.05
C SER A 152 3.22 -3.89 15.66
N LEU A 153 4.54 -3.93 15.91
CA LEU A 153 5.47 -2.89 15.43
C LEU A 153 5.56 -2.94 13.90
N HIS A 154 5.21 -1.84 13.24
CA HIS A 154 5.18 -1.78 11.77
C HIS A 154 6.53 -1.42 11.18
N PHE A 155 6.89 -2.13 10.11
CA PHE A 155 7.90 -1.68 9.16
C PHE A 155 7.29 -0.56 8.31
N ASN A 156 7.86 0.64 8.35
CA ASN A 156 7.48 1.71 7.42
C ASN A 156 8.31 1.54 6.14
N GLY A 157 7.85 0.66 5.25
CA GLY A 157 8.47 0.47 3.94
C GLY A 157 8.47 1.76 3.12
N SER A 158 9.51 1.96 2.32
CA SER A 158 9.52 3.06 1.34
C SER A 158 8.48 2.76 0.27
N CYS A 159 7.75 3.78 -0.17
CA CYS A 159 6.76 3.65 -1.23
C CYS A 159 6.85 4.85 -2.18
N VAL A 160 6.14 4.79 -3.30
CA VAL A 160 6.00 5.89 -4.23
C VAL A 160 4.53 6.22 -4.41
N ARG A 161 4.22 7.51 -4.35
CA ARG A 161 2.93 8.13 -4.67
C ARG A 161 2.91 8.57 -6.13
N MET A 162 1.78 8.37 -6.81
CA MET A 162 1.50 8.99 -8.11
C MET A 162 0.73 10.31 -7.92
N LEU A 163 1.15 11.36 -8.64
CA LEU A 163 0.63 12.72 -8.55
C LEU A 163 -0.17 13.14 -9.79
N GLY A 164 -0.27 12.31 -10.82
CA GLY A 164 -1.04 12.63 -12.02
C GLY A 164 -1.64 11.35 -12.59
N ASP A 165 -2.79 11.46 -13.24
CA ASP A 165 -3.45 10.34 -13.87
C ASP A 165 -2.76 9.96 -15.19
N CYS A 166 -2.77 8.66 -15.52
CA CYS A 166 -2.48 8.21 -16.87
C CYS A 166 -3.62 8.69 -17.79
N ARG A 167 -3.30 9.51 -18.79
CA ARG A 167 -4.31 10.02 -19.74
C ARG A 167 -3.98 9.60 -21.16
N VAL A 168 -5.01 9.24 -21.92
CA VAL A 168 -4.89 8.96 -23.34
C VAL A 168 -4.62 10.25 -24.14
N ASP A 169 -5.10 11.40 -23.64
CA ASP A 169 -5.22 12.67 -24.36
C ASP A 169 -4.01 13.64 -24.33
N GLY A 170 -2.88 13.34 -23.67
CA GLY A 170 -1.63 14.04 -24.02
C GLY A 170 -0.52 14.26 -22.99
N SER A 171 -0.67 13.94 -21.70
CA SER A 171 0.50 14.02 -20.78
C SER A 171 1.31 12.73 -20.86
N ALA A 172 2.42 12.76 -21.60
CA ALA A 172 3.38 11.65 -21.57
C ALA A 172 4.13 11.60 -20.23
N VAL A 173 4.26 12.72 -19.51
CA VAL A 173 4.99 12.78 -18.24
C VAL A 173 4.03 12.62 -17.07
N ILE A 174 4.33 11.68 -16.18
CA ILE A 174 3.56 11.38 -14.98
C ILE A 174 4.42 11.70 -13.75
N PRO A 175 4.03 12.67 -12.91
CA PRO A 175 4.79 13.00 -11.72
C PRO A 175 4.58 11.95 -10.61
N PHE A 176 5.67 11.63 -9.92
CA PHE A 176 5.73 10.74 -8.77
C PHE A 176 6.38 11.44 -7.58
N GLN A 177 6.15 10.89 -6.39
CA GLN A 177 6.66 11.44 -5.14
C GLN A 177 7.00 10.34 -4.15
N PRO A 178 8.11 10.42 -3.40
CA PRO A 178 8.37 9.51 -2.29
C PRO A 178 7.25 9.55 -1.25
N ALA A 179 6.84 8.38 -0.78
CA ALA A 179 5.86 8.16 0.29
C ALA A 179 6.33 7.00 1.20
N GLY A 180 5.59 6.72 2.27
CA GLY A 180 5.81 5.55 3.10
C GLY A 180 4.58 4.65 3.17
N PHE A 181 4.79 3.39 3.53
CA PHE A 181 3.70 2.45 3.79
C PHE A 181 2.76 2.95 4.89
N PHE A 182 3.30 3.67 5.89
CA PHE A 182 2.50 4.35 6.91
C PHE A 182 1.49 5.35 6.31
N ASP A 183 1.89 6.08 5.28
CA ASP A 183 1.05 7.09 4.64
C ASP A 183 -0.15 6.42 3.94
N LEU A 184 0.10 5.28 3.25
CA LEU A 184 -0.92 4.43 2.65
C LEU A 184 -1.95 3.94 3.69
N LEU A 185 -1.47 3.43 4.83
CA LEU A 185 -2.33 2.92 5.90
C LEU A 185 -3.25 4.00 6.46
N CYS A 186 -2.74 5.22 6.61
CA CYS A 186 -3.48 6.32 7.22
C CYS A 186 -4.42 7.04 6.26
N THR A 187 -4.29 6.85 4.94
CA THR A 187 -5.05 7.60 3.93
C THR A 187 -5.88 6.67 3.05
N ASN A 188 -5.27 6.00 2.08
CA ASN A 188 -5.94 5.10 1.14
C ASN A 188 -6.66 3.94 1.87
N ASP A 189 -5.98 3.26 2.78
CA ASP A 189 -6.58 2.14 3.52
C ASP A 189 -7.55 2.60 4.60
N LEU A 190 -7.56 3.89 4.96
CA LEU A 190 -8.58 4.48 5.83
C LEU A 190 -9.96 4.45 5.16
N MET A 191 -10.04 4.49 3.82
CA MET A 191 -11.29 4.63 3.09
C MET A 191 -12.23 3.43 3.23
N ARG A 192 -11.74 2.27 3.69
CA ARG A 192 -12.59 1.11 4.02
C ARG A 192 -13.33 1.25 5.36
N TRP A 193 -12.91 2.19 6.20
CA TRP A 193 -13.48 2.38 7.53
C TRP A 193 -14.56 3.45 7.52
N GLN A 194 -15.61 3.22 8.29
CA GLN A 194 -16.50 4.26 8.75
C GLN A 194 -16.05 4.69 10.15
N ILE A 195 -15.85 5.99 10.33
CA ILE A 195 -15.35 6.56 11.58
C ILE A 195 -16.49 7.33 12.24
N SER A 196 -16.92 6.88 13.42
CA SER A 196 -17.89 7.61 14.24
C SER A 196 -17.16 8.31 15.38
N ARG A 197 -17.47 9.59 15.61
CA ARG A 197 -17.00 10.39 16.75
C ARG A 197 -18.21 10.75 17.60
N GLY A 198 -18.39 10.07 18.73
CA GLY A 198 -19.61 10.19 19.54
C GLY A 198 -20.85 9.80 18.74
N SER A 199 -21.80 10.73 18.58
CA SER A 199 -23.04 10.52 17.80
C SER A 199 -22.92 10.87 16.32
N SER A 200 -21.81 11.48 15.89
CA SER A 200 -21.59 11.89 14.49
C SER A 200 -20.76 10.88 13.72
N VAL A 201 -21.13 10.63 12.46
CA VAL A 201 -20.30 9.87 11.50
C VAL A 201 -19.48 10.87 10.71
N TRP A 202 -18.18 10.66 10.65
CA TRP A 202 -17.30 11.42 9.76
C TRP A 202 -17.30 10.77 8.37
N ASP A 203 -17.79 11.51 7.38
CA ASP A 203 -17.73 11.08 5.97
C ASP A 203 -16.38 11.41 5.34
N VAL A 204 -15.37 10.63 5.74
CA VAL A 204 -14.00 10.76 5.21
C VAL A 204 -13.96 10.64 3.67
N ARG A 205 -14.83 9.84 3.09
CA ARG A 205 -14.82 9.59 1.64
C ARG A 205 -15.34 10.79 0.86
N GLY A 206 -16.44 11.40 1.31
CA GLY A 206 -16.94 12.65 0.74
C GLY A 206 -16.00 13.84 0.91
N GLU A 207 -15.05 13.76 1.84
CA GLU A 207 -14.04 14.82 2.06
C GLU A 207 -12.77 14.61 1.21
N TYR A 208 -12.30 13.37 1.03
CA TYR A 208 -10.97 13.10 0.45
C TYR A 208 -10.96 12.24 -0.82
N LEU A 209 -12.07 11.63 -1.22
CA LEU A 209 -12.09 10.67 -2.34
C LEU A 209 -12.87 11.15 -3.56
N TYR A 210 -14.01 11.80 -3.36
CA TYR A 210 -14.87 12.27 -4.44
C TYR A 210 -15.60 13.55 -4.07
N ASP A 211 -16.04 14.29 -5.09
CA ASP A 211 -16.81 15.53 -4.95
C ASP A 211 -18.30 15.29 -4.65
N GLU A 212 -19.08 16.35 -4.52
CA GLU A 212 -20.53 16.29 -4.26
C GLU A 212 -21.31 15.55 -5.36
N ASN A 213 -20.77 15.50 -6.59
CA ASN A 213 -21.35 14.76 -7.72
C ASN A 213 -20.88 13.30 -7.78
N ARG A 214 -20.09 12.85 -6.80
CA ARG A 214 -19.41 11.54 -6.76
C ARG A 214 -18.38 11.34 -7.87
N ARG A 215 -17.85 12.42 -8.43
CA ARG A 215 -16.69 12.33 -9.32
C ARG A 215 -15.45 12.11 -8.46
N LEU A 216 -14.64 11.11 -8.78
CA LEU A 216 -13.37 10.91 -8.10
C LEU A 216 -12.48 12.14 -8.25
N PHE A 217 -11.76 12.50 -7.19
CA PHE A 217 -10.70 13.48 -7.33
C PHE A 217 -9.59 12.90 -8.23
N PRO A 218 -9.15 13.66 -9.26
CA PRO A 218 -7.94 13.35 -10.01
C PRO A 218 -6.74 13.18 -9.07
N LEU A 219 -5.76 12.34 -9.43
CA LEU A 219 -4.56 12.12 -8.62
C LEU A 219 -3.78 13.41 -8.35
N ALA A 220 -3.86 14.37 -9.28
CA ALA A 220 -3.25 15.70 -9.19
C ALA A 220 -3.84 16.60 -8.10
N SER A 221 -5.12 16.43 -7.76
CA SER A 221 -5.79 17.19 -6.71
C SER A 221 -6.10 16.37 -5.46
N SER A 222 -5.87 15.06 -5.49
CA SER A 222 -6.11 14.17 -4.36
C SER A 222 -5.12 14.46 -3.22
N GLU A 223 -5.62 14.46 -1.99
CA GLU A 223 -4.80 14.61 -0.79
C GLU A 223 -4.30 13.28 -0.21
N LEU A 224 -4.80 12.15 -0.74
CA LEU A 224 -4.43 10.81 -0.29
C LEU A 224 -3.00 10.45 -0.70
N ALA A 225 -2.39 9.49 -0.01
CA ALA A 225 -1.01 9.08 -0.28
C ALA A 225 -0.86 8.44 -1.66
N ASN A 226 -1.93 7.89 -2.24
CA ASN A 226 -2.00 7.30 -3.58
C ASN A 226 -0.76 6.48 -3.94
N VAL A 227 -0.33 5.65 -2.97
CA VAL A 227 0.81 4.76 -3.14
C VAL A 227 0.51 3.80 -4.28
N VAL A 228 1.42 3.70 -5.22
CA VAL A 228 1.21 2.95 -6.46
C VAL A 228 1.38 1.47 -6.18
N GLY A 229 0.37 0.68 -6.55
CA GLY A 229 0.48 -0.77 -6.56
C GLY A 229 1.06 -1.29 -7.86
N VAL A 230 1.65 -2.47 -7.75
CA VAL A 230 2.06 -3.27 -8.89
C VAL A 230 1.68 -4.71 -8.65
N SER A 231 1.10 -5.34 -9.66
CA SER A 231 0.67 -6.74 -9.64
C SER A 231 1.11 -7.40 -10.93
N THR A 232 1.58 -8.65 -10.90
CA THR A 232 1.95 -9.39 -12.14
C THR A 232 1.46 -10.83 -12.16
N LEU A 233 1.09 -11.30 -13.34
CA LEU A 233 0.86 -12.71 -13.65
C LEU A 233 2.12 -13.30 -14.31
N ALA A 234 2.79 -14.22 -13.62
CA ALA A 234 3.95 -14.94 -14.11
C ALA A 234 3.52 -16.27 -14.75
N VAL A 235 3.73 -16.40 -16.06
CA VAL A 235 3.26 -17.53 -16.88
C VAL A 235 4.46 -18.32 -17.42
N SER A 236 4.45 -19.63 -17.20
CA SER A 236 5.45 -20.57 -17.72
C SER A 236 5.16 -20.97 -19.17
N VAL A 237 6.16 -21.60 -19.82
CA VAL A 237 6.04 -22.05 -21.22
C VAL A 237 4.96 -23.13 -21.40
N ASP A 238 4.66 -23.89 -20.35
CA ASP A 238 3.59 -24.91 -20.30
C ASP A 238 2.23 -24.33 -19.86
N ARG A 239 2.05 -22.99 -19.99
CA ARG A 239 0.80 -22.26 -19.68
C ARG A 239 0.30 -22.44 -18.25
N MET A 240 1.24 -22.52 -17.30
CA MET A 240 0.93 -22.53 -15.87
C MET A 240 1.19 -21.13 -15.31
N VAL A 241 0.32 -20.68 -14.42
CA VAL A 241 0.48 -19.41 -13.70
C VAL A 241 0.92 -19.71 -12.28
N LEU A 242 1.98 -19.07 -11.82
CA LEU A 242 2.45 -19.18 -10.45
C LEU A 242 1.71 -18.17 -9.58
N ILE A 243 0.74 -18.58 -8.77
CA ILE A 243 -0.01 -17.67 -7.89
C ILE A 243 0.43 -17.81 -6.44
N VAL A 244 0.20 -16.76 -5.64
CA VAL A 244 0.58 -16.72 -4.23
C VAL A 244 -0.66 -16.94 -3.35
N GLU A 245 -0.60 -17.90 -2.43
CA GLU A 245 -1.58 -18.02 -1.35
C GLU A 245 -1.13 -17.13 -0.18
N GLN A 246 -1.90 -16.09 0.11
CA GLN A 246 -1.52 -15.11 1.14
C GLN A 246 -1.71 -15.67 2.55
N SER A 247 -0.80 -15.31 3.44
CA SER A 247 -0.89 -15.71 4.85
C SER A 247 -2.05 -14.99 5.56
N PRO A 248 -2.52 -15.53 6.70
CA PRO A 248 -3.46 -14.82 7.57
C PRO A 248 -2.92 -13.51 8.15
N ALA A 249 -1.61 -13.24 8.05
CA ALA A 249 -0.99 -12.01 8.54
C ALA A 249 -0.97 -10.88 7.48
N ASN A 250 -1.42 -11.13 6.25
CA ASN A 250 -1.55 -10.10 5.23
C ASN A 250 -2.67 -9.11 5.60
N HIS A 251 -2.45 -7.81 5.48
CA HIS A 251 -3.43 -6.80 5.91
C HIS A 251 -4.58 -6.61 4.90
N ALA A 252 -4.39 -6.93 3.62
CA ALA A 252 -5.36 -6.59 2.58
C ALA A 252 -6.18 -7.78 2.04
N SER A 253 -5.69 -9.01 2.14
CA SER A 253 -6.29 -10.17 1.43
C SER A 253 -5.98 -11.52 2.10
N GLN A 254 -6.24 -11.61 3.41
CA GLN A 254 -5.97 -12.80 4.24
C GLN A 254 -6.53 -14.10 3.65
N GLY A 255 -5.66 -15.08 3.39
CA GLY A 255 -6.05 -16.40 2.90
C GLY A 255 -6.56 -16.43 1.45
N LEU A 256 -6.44 -15.34 0.71
CA LEU A 256 -6.84 -15.28 -0.70
C LEU A 256 -5.70 -15.70 -1.63
N LEU A 257 -6.08 -16.07 -2.84
CA LEU A 257 -5.19 -16.22 -3.97
C LEU A 257 -4.85 -14.83 -4.52
N ALA A 258 -3.56 -14.53 -4.62
CA ALA A 258 -3.01 -13.30 -5.13
C ALA A 258 -2.25 -13.53 -6.46
N PRO A 259 -1.97 -12.46 -7.23
CA PRO A 259 -1.07 -12.53 -8.37
C PRO A 259 0.30 -13.12 -8.01
N SER A 260 1.11 -13.39 -9.01
CA SER A 260 2.45 -13.97 -8.85
C SER A 260 3.40 -13.09 -8.03
N GLY A 261 3.23 -11.77 -8.16
CA GLY A 261 3.82 -10.76 -7.31
C GLY A 261 2.82 -9.62 -7.13
N SER A 262 2.65 -9.13 -5.91
CA SER A 262 1.73 -8.02 -5.62
C SER A 262 2.26 -7.15 -4.50
N GLY A 263 2.62 -5.90 -4.79
CA GLY A 263 3.14 -4.99 -3.78
C GLY A 263 3.04 -3.52 -4.16
N SER A 264 3.90 -2.71 -3.57
CA SER A 264 3.94 -1.26 -3.83
C SER A 264 5.22 -0.88 -4.56
N LEU A 265 5.14 0.10 -5.45
CA LEU A 265 6.35 0.66 -6.04
C LEU A 265 7.21 1.34 -5.00
N GLU A 266 8.52 1.14 -5.11
CA GLU A 266 9.52 1.76 -4.27
C GLU A 266 10.39 2.74 -5.08
N PRO A 267 11.00 3.75 -4.44
CA PRO A 267 11.94 4.64 -5.14
C PRO A 267 13.13 3.92 -5.80
N LYS A 268 13.51 2.74 -5.27
CA LYS A 268 14.59 1.91 -5.84
C LYS A 268 14.21 1.26 -7.18
N ASP A 269 12.91 1.19 -7.50
CA ASP A 269 12.41 0.61 -8.74
C ASP A 269 12.44 1.63 -9.89
N PHE A 270 12.72 2.91 -9.60
CA PHE A 270 12.61 4.03 -10.53
C PHE A 270 13.31 3.82 -11.87
N ASP A 271 12.62 4.25 -12.91
CA ASP A 271 13.09 4.39 -14.28
C ASP A 271 12.34 5.57 -14.91
N ASP A 272 12.96 6.24 -15.88
CA ASP A 272 12.32 7.37 -16.59
C ASP A 272 11.21 6.87 -17.53
N ASP A 273 11.25 5.60 -17.97
CA ASP A 273 10.15 4.96 -18.69
C ASP A 273 9.15 4.32 -17.72
N LEU A 274 7.88 4.73 -17.81
CA LEU A 274 6.82 4.27 -16.89
C LEU A 274 6.65 2.76 -16.93
N GLN A 275 6.71 2.14 -18.11
CA GLN A 275 6.53 0.70 -18.23
C GLN A 275 7.64 -0.03 -17.49
N THR A 276 8.88 0.38 -17.73
CA THR A 276 10.06 -0.17 -17.08
C THR A 276 10.00 0.04 -15.57
N PHE A 277 9.59 1.22 -15.11
CA PHE A 277 9.43 1.52 -13.69
C PHE A 277 8.40 0.58 -13.03
N ALA A 278 7.18 0.50 -13.58
CA ALA A 278 6.13 -0.35 -13.04
C ALA A 278 6.52 -1.84 -13.06
N LEU A 279 7.12 -2.31 -14.16
CA LEU A 279 7.51 -3.72 -14.32
C LEU A 279 8.72 -4.10 -13.47
N LYS A 280 9.66 -3.18 -13.21
CA LYS A 280 10.74 -3.39 -12.24
C LYS A 280 10.18 -3.69 -10.85
N GLY A 281 9.22 -2.89 -10.41
CA GLY A 281 8.52 -3.13 -9.14
C GLY A 281 7.75 -4.45 -9.12
N ALA A 282 6.93 -4.70 -10.15
CA ALA A 282 6.14 -5.92 -10.23
C ALA A 282 7.01 -7.18 -10.23
N ASN A 283 8.11 -7.18 -11.00
CA ASN A 283 9.05 -8.28 -11.06
C ASN A 283 9.85 -8.44 -9.77
N ARG A 284 10.19 -7.33 -9.09
CA ARG A 284 10.83 -7.39 -7.77
C ARG A 284 9.93 -8.13 -6.78
N GLU A 285 8.68 -7.69 -6.62
CA GLU A 285 7.70 -8.32 -5.71
C GLU A 285 7.54 -9.81 -6.06
N PHE A 286 7.37 -10.14 -7.35
CA PHE A 286 7.30 -11.53 -7.82
C PHE A 286 8.52 -12.36 -7.40
N MET A 287 9.74 -11.84 -7.60
CA MET A 287 10.97 -12.56 -7.27
C MET A 287 11.16 -12.71 -5.75
N GLU A 288 10.78 -11.69 -4.97
CA GLU A 288 10.85 -11.68 -3.50
C GLU A 288 9.87 -12.72 -2.91
N GLU A 289 8.61 -12.71 -3.36
CA GLU A 289 7.54 -13.56 -2.84
C GLU A 289 7.63 -15.03 -3.29
N THR A 290 8.14 -15.30 -4.50
CA THR A 290 8.17 -16.65 -5.07
C THR A 290 9.54 -17.33 -4.99
N GLY A 291 10.61 -16.55 -4.85
CA GLY A 291 12.00 -17.01 -4.90
C GLY A 291 12.50 -17.36 -6.31
N VAL A 292 11.72 -17.07 -7.37
CA VAL A 292 12.15 -17.24 -8.77
C VAL A 292 13.31 -16.29 -9.07
N PRO A 293 14.42 -16.77 -9.67
CA PRO A 293 15.55 -15.90 -9.99
C PRO A 293 15.29 -15.07 -11.25
N ALA A 294 15.87 -13.87 -11.31
CA ALA A 294 15.72 -12.94 -12.43
C ALA A 294 16.02 -13.56 -13.80
N GLY A 295 17.00 -14.48 -13.88
CA GLY A 295 17.35 -15.17 -15.13
C GLY A 295 16.27 -16.07 -15.72
N GLN A 296 15.16 -16.29 -15.01
CA GLN A 296 13.99 -17.01 -15.53
C GLN A 296 12.93 -16.07 -16.14
N VAL A 297 13.04 -14.76 -15.94
CA VAL A 297 12.14 -13.77 -16.54
C VAL A 297 12.64 -13.46 -17.94
N VAL A 298 11.84 -13.79 -18.96
CA VAL A 298 12.18 -13.55 -20.36
C VAL A 298 11.74 -12.15 -20.80
N ARG A 299 10.51 -11.80 -20.45
CA ARG A 299 9.87 -10.55 -20.83
C ARG A 299 8.79 -10.21 -19.82
N SER A 300 8.55 -8.92 -19.61
CA SER A 300 7.33 -8.45 -18.99
C SER A 300 6.71 -7.33 -19.82
N LYS A 301 5.39 -7.16 -19.72
CA LYS A 301 4.66 -6.04 -20.30
C LYS A 301 3.51 -5.64 -19.38
N LEU A 302 3.13 -4.36 -19.41
CA LEU A 302 1.88 -3.94 -18.79
C LEU A 302 0.70 -4.45 -19.62
N ILE A 303 -0.36 -4.83 -18.92
CA ILE A 303 -1.61 -5.32 -19.51
C ILE A 303 -2.84 -4.59 -18.96
N GLY A 304 -2.67 -3.77 -17.92
CA GLY A 304 -3.75 -2.92 -17.47
C GLY A 304 -3.35 -1.94 -16.36
N TYR A 305 -4.24 -0.99 -16.10
CA TYR A 305 -4.15 -0.02 -15.03
C TYR A 305 -5.53 0.29 -14.47
N GLY A 306 -5.60 0.55 -13.17
CA GLY A 306 -6.83 1.03 -12.58
C GLY A 306 -6.69 1.64 -11.21
N ARG A 307 -7.81 2.14 -10.69
CA ARG A 307 -7.93 2.74 -9.37
C ARG A 307 -8.85 1.90 -8.48
N TRP A 308 -8.29 1.34 -7.41
CA TRP A 308 -9.03 0.46 -6.49
C TRP A 308 -9.82 1.28 -5.45
N LEU A 309 -11.15 1.32 -5.61
CA LEU A 309 -12.04 2.17 -4.84
C LEU A 309 -12.03 1.92 -3.33
N GLU A 310 -12.10 0.65 -2.89
CA GLU A 310 -12.12 0.28 -1.46
C GLU A 310 -10.81 0.62 -0.76
N ARG A 311 -9.75 0.90 -1.53
CA ARG A 311 -8.46 1.44 -1.05
C ARG A 311 -8.29 2.91 -1.39
N GLY A 312 -9.38 3.67 -1.42
CA GLY A 312 -9.33 5.11 -1.68
C GLY A 312 -8.88 5.46 -3.09
N ALA A 313 -9.39 4.71 -4.08
CA ALA A 313 -9.02 4.86 -5.49
C ALA A 313 -7.50 4.85 -5.72
N LYS A 314 -6.80 4.00 -4.96
CA LYS A 314 -5.35 3.80 -5.05
C LYS A 314 -5.00 3.30 -6.47
N PRO A 315 -4.03 3.93 -7.16
CA PRO A 315 -3.60 3.48 -8.48
C PRO A 315 -2.84 2.15 -8.40
N GLU A 316 -3.00 1.31 -9.42
CA GLU A 316 -2.32 0.03 -9.55
C GLU A 316 -2.06 -0.33 -11.01
N PHE A 317 -0.84 -0.78 -11.30
CA PHE A 317 -0.44 -1.30 -12.61
C PHE A 317 -0.43 -2.83 -12.59
N PHE A 318 -0.88 -3.42 -13.69
CA PHE A 318 -1.01 -4.87 -13.86
C PHE A 318 -0.10 -5.31 -15.00
N GLY A 319 0.78 -6.27 -14.70
CA GLY A 319 1.77 -6.82 -15.61
C GLY A 319 1.51 -8.28 -15.97
N LEU A 320 2.07 -8.68 -17.11
CA LEU A 320 2.28 -10.05 -17.52
C LEU A 320 3.79 -10.31 -17.57
N THR A 321 4.25 -11.36 -16.89
CA THR A 321 5.65 -11.78 -16.87
C THR A 321 5.77 -13.18 -17.49
N LEU A 322 6.54 -13.32 -18.55
CA LEU A 322 6.78 -14.58 -19.24
C LEU A 322 8.05 -15.25 -18.70
N LEU A 323 7.93 -16.52 -18.34
CA LEU A 323 9.03 -17.31 -17.79
C LEU A 323 9.67 -18.22 -18.84
N ALA A 324 10.97 -18.48 -18.68
CA ALA A 324 11.79 -19.17 -19.67
C ALA A 324 11.60 -20.69 -19.73
N GLY A 325 11.04 -21.30 -18.68
CA GLY A 325 10.95 -22.75 -18.54
C GLY A 325 9.58 -23.25 -18.10
N THR A 326 9.41 -24.58 -18.05
CA THR A 326 8.19 -25.24 -17.54
C THR A 326 8.08 -25.07 -16.02
N ARG A 327 6.90 -25.33 -15.45
CA ARG A 327 6.72 -25.31 -13.99
C ARG A 327 7.79 -26.10 -13.22
N GLU A 328 8.22 -27.27 -13.74
CA GLU A 328 9.24 -28.12 -13.09
C GLU A 328 10.65 -27.57 -13.21
N GLU A 329 10.97 -26.87 -14.30
CA GLU A 329 12.24 -26.17 -14.47
C GLU A 329 12.33 -24.97 -13.54
N ILE A 330 11.26 -24.18 -13.48
CA ILE A 330 11.17 -23.03 -12.59
C ILE A 330 11.28 -23.47 -11.13
N ASP A 331 10.51 -24.47 -10.70
CA ASP A 331 10.56 -24.96 -9.31
C ASP A 331 11.94 -25.49 -8.89
N ARG A 332 12.70 -26.10 -9.80
CA ARG A 332 14.08 -26.53 -9.53
C ARG A 332 15.04 -25.35 -9.33
N SER A 333 14.78 -24.22 -9.97
CA SER A 333 15.61 -23.02 -9.90
C SER A 333 15.25 -22.09 -8.73
N ARG A 334 14.05 -22.27 -8.14
CA ARG A 334 13.53 -21.40 -7.08
C ARG A 334 14.36 -21.50 -5.80
N ARG A 335 14.63 -20.34 -5.22
CA ARG A 335 15.24 -20.24 -3.89
C ARG A 335 14.17 -20.42 -2.83
N ARG A 336 14.56 -20.93 -1.66
CA ARG A 336 13.67 -20.89 -0.49
C ARG A 336 13.43 -19.43 -0.08
N VAL A 337 12.17 -19.04 -0.03
CA VAL A 337 11.73 -17.75 0.51
C VAL A 337 12.02 -17.75 2.02
N GLY A 338 12.72 -16.73 2.52
CA GLY A 338 13.23 -16.69 3.90
C GLY A 338 12.68 -15.53 4.73
N GLY A 339 12.69 -15.69 6.07
CA GLY A 339 12.60 -14.61 7.05
C GLY A 339 11.29 -13.81 7.05
N ALA A 340 11.33 -12.57 6.56
CA ALA A 340 10.22 -11.61 6.58
C ALA A 340 9.14 -11.90 5.52
N GLU A 341 9.55 -12.40 4.34
CA GLU A 341 8.65 -12.76 3.22
C GLU A 341 7.73 -13.94 3.58
N ALA A 342 8.24 -14.90 4.37
CA ALA A 342 7.47 -16.03 4.87
C ALA A 342 6.32 -15.63 5.82
N MET A 343 6.32 -14.38 6.31
CA MET A 343 5.21 -13.88 7.14
C MET A 343 3.99 -13.52 6.30
N TYR A 344 4.14 -13.15 5.02
CA TYR A 344 3.04 -12.65 4.18
C TYR A 344 2.60 -13.64 3.10
N THR A 345 3.47 -14.57 2.71
CA THR A 345 3.20 -15.63 1.74
C THR A 345 3.14 -16.99 2.43
N ARG A 346 2.02 -17.71 2.30
CA ARG A 346 1.88 -19.08 2.83
C ARG A 346 2.59 -20.09 1.93
N ARG A 347 2.36 -19.99 0.62
CA ARG A 347 3.03 -20.78 -0.43
C ARG A 347 2.72 -20.17 -1.80
N ALA A 348 3.57 -20.48 -2.79
CA ALA A 348 3.23 -20.27 -4.19
C ALA A 348 2.80 -21.60 -4.81
N ILE A 349 1.73 -21.57 -5.61
CA ILE A 349 1.14 -22.75 -6.27
C ILE A 349 1.00 -22.50 -7.78
N TRP A 350 1.15 -23.56 -8.56
CA TRP A 350 0.91 -23.51 -10.00
C TRP A 350 -0.54 -23.85 -10.30
N VAL A 351 -1.17 -23.05 -11.15
CA VAL A 351 -2.53 -23.28 -11.64
C VAL A 351 -2.52 -23.17 -13.17
N PRO A 352 -3.17 -24.07 -13.92
CA PRO A 352 -3.31 -23.91 -15.36
C PRO A 352 -3.96 -22.57 -15.70
N LEU A 353 -3.42 -21.83 -16.67
CA LEU A 353 -3.93 -20.52 -17.06
C LEU A 353 -5.41 -20.59 -17.45
N ASP A 354 -5.79 -21.58 -18.25
CA ASP A 354 -7.18 -21.71 -18.71
C ASP A 354 -8.15 -21.94 -17.53
N ALA A 355 -7.70 -22.57 -16.45
CA ALA A 355 -8.48 -22.77 -15.23
C ALA A 355 -8.56 -21.52 -14.32
N LEU A 356 -7.77 -20.48 -14.62
CA LEU A 356 -7.86 -19.16 -14.01
C LEU A 356 -8.69 -18.19 -14.85
N LEU A 357 -8.61 -18.30 -16.18
CA LEU A 357 -9.45 -17.52 -17.10
C LEU A 357 -10.93 -17.95 -17.01
N ASP A 358 -11.19 -19.26 -16.85
CA ASP A 358 -12.51 -19.80 -16.56
C ASP A 358 -12.54 -20.46 -15.17
N PRO A 359 -12.59 -19.66 -14.07
CA PRO A 359 -12.54 -20.20 -12.73
C PRO A 359 -13.92 -20.69 -12.27
N THR A 360 -13.93 -21.81 -11.55
CA THR A 360 -15.12 -22.25 -10.80
C THR A 360 -15.54 -21.20 -9.77
N ASP A 361 -16.82 -21.21 -9.36
CA ASP A 361 -17.33 -20.29 -8.34
C ASP A 361 -16.52 -20.35 -7.04
N GLU A 362 -16.11 -21.55 -6.62
CA GLU A 362 -15.25 -21.74 -5.44
C GLU A 362 -13.89 -21.04 -5.59
N ARG A 363 -13.28 -21.10 -6.77
CA ARG A 363 -11.99 -20.46 -7.02
C ARG A 363 -12.15 -18.94 -7.12
N ARG A 364 -13.17 -18.47 -7.83
CA ARG A 364 -13.52 -17.05 -7.93
C ARG A 364 -13.76 -16.46 -6.54
N ALA A 365 -14.44 -17.21 -5.67
CA ALA A 365 -14.70 -16.84 -4.29
C ALA A 365 -13.45 -16.73 -3.43
N VAL A 366 -12.26 -17.18 -3.85
CA VAL A 366 -11.01 -16.99 -3.09
C VAL A 366 -9.97 -16.15 -3.82
N MET A 367 -10.29 -15.56 -4.98
CA MET A 367 -9.40 -14.61 -5.65
C MET A 367 -9.40 -13.26 -4.92
N SER A 368 -8.22 -12.67 -4.79
CA SER A 368 -8.06 -11.27 -4.44
C SER A 368 -8.51 -10.36 -5.58
N VAL A 369 -8.85 -9.11 -5.25
CA VAL A 369 -9.24 -8.10 -6.27
C VAL A 369 -8.14 -7.91 -7.32
N PRO A 370 -6.84 -7.76 -6.96
CA PRO A 370 -5.79 -7.65 -7.96
C PRO A 370 -5.64 -8.89 -8.86
N LEU A 371 -5.80 -10.10 -8.33
CA LEU A 371 -5.74 -11.33 -9.15
C LEU A 371 -6.88 -11.38 -10.16
N ALA A 372 -8.10 -11.14 -9.70
CA ALA A 372 -9.28 -11.17 -10.55
C ALA A 372 -9.19 -10.13 -11.69
N PHE A 373 -8.76 -8.91 -11.37
CA PHE A 373 -8.60 -7.87 -12.39
C PHE A 373 -7.42 -8.09 -13.32
N ALA A 374 -6.30 -8.65 -12.85
CA ALA A 374 -5.18 -9.01 -13.71
C ALA A 374 -5.56 -10.06 -14.75
N LEU A 375 -6.41 -11.03 -14.38
CA LEU A 375 -6.94 -12.05 -15.29
C LEU A 375 -7.91 -11.46 -16.32
N ASP A 376 -8.81 -10.58 -15.88
CA ASP A 376 -9.73 -9.83 -16.76
C ASP A 376 -8.96 -8.93 -17.76
N SER A 377 -7.90 -8.27 -17.30
CA SER A 377 -7.02 -7.47 -18.16
C SER A 377 -6.25 -8.35 -19.16
N LEU A 378 -5.81 -9.54 -18.74
CA LEU A 378 -5.13 -10.50 -19.61
C LEU A 378 -6.09 -11.06 -20.69
N GLU A 379 -7.34 -11.34 -20.33
CA GLU A 379 -8.36 -11.80 -21.28
C GLU A 379 -8.61 -10.76 -22.37
N ARG A 380 -8.82 -9.49 -22.00
CA ARG A 380 -8.90 -8.38 -22.96
C ARG A 380 -7.65 -8.27 -23.84
N ALA A 381 -6.47 -8.34 -23.24
CA ALA A 381 -5.22 -8.28 -23.99
C ALA A 381 -5.07 -9.45 -24.99
N LEU A 382 -5.60 -10.63 -24.66
CA LEU A 382 -5.61 -11.80 -25.55
C LEU A 382 -6.63 -11.66 -26.70
N GLU A 383 -7.77 -11.02 -26.44
CA GLU A 383 -8.77 -10.71 -27.47
C GLU A 383 -8.23 -9.70 -28.50
N GLU A 384 -7.49 -8.69 -28.01
CA GLU A 384 -6.86 -7.68 -28.87
C GLU A 384 -5.63 -8.21 -29.62
N ASP A 385 -4.75 -8.94 -28.93
CA ASP A 385 -3.53 -9.54 -29.48
C ASP A 385 -3.37 -11.01 -29.03
N PRO A 386 -3.78 -11.99 -29.85
CA PRO A 386 -3.58 -13.41 -29.56
C PRO A 386 -2.10 -13.80 -29.39
N HIS A 387 -1.18 -12.94 -29.84
CA HIS A 387 0.27 -13.11 -29.71
C HIS A 387 0.82 -12.39 -28.47
N VAL A 388 0.01 -12.03 -27.47
CA VAL A 388 0.50 -11.43 -26.20
C VAL A 388 1.55 -12.30 -25.49
N PHE A 389 1.51 -13.63 -25.71
CA PHE A 389 2.49 -14.60 -25.22
C PHE A 389 3.66 -14.84 -26.16
N ALA A 390 3.62 -14.31 -27.39
CA ALA A 390 4.67 -14.51 -28.36
C ALA A 390 5.95 -13.80 -27.91
N LEU A 391 7.03 -14.56 -27.94
CA LEU A 391 8.37 -13.98 -27.88
C LEU A 391 8.60 -13.19 -29.17
N PRO A 392 9.20 -11.98 -29.12
CA PRO A 392 9.63 -11.32 -30.34
C PRO A 392 10.55 -12.28 -31.09
N THR A 393 10.25 -12.53 -32.36
CA THR A 393 11.21 -13.17 -33.27
C THR A 393 12.43 -12.25 -33.37
N VAL A 394 13.55 -12.73 -32.83
CA VAL A 394 14.88 -12.09 -32.91
C VAL A 394 15.35 -12.00 -34.35
#